data_AF-A0A9P6EVW7-F1
#
_entry.id   AF-A0A9P6EVW7-F1
#
_cell.length_a   1.000
_cell.length_b   1.000
_cell.length_c   1.000
_cell.angle_alpha   90.00
_cell.angle_beta   90.00
_cell.angle_gamma   90.00
#
_symmetry.space_group_name_H-M   'P 1'
#
loop_
_entity.id
_entity.type
_entity.pdbx_description
1 polymer ?
#
loop_
_entity_poly.entity_id
_entity_poly.type
_entity_poly.pdbx_seq_one_letter_code
_entity_poly.pdbx_strand_id
1 'polypeptide(L)'
;MIPRTHRTGGRYRPYNYEHVSTSEPDRSLWQQRCQEMEENVRVTNALKEKADKDRIAAENHLVDVIRAARTLEVQCRAYQAGLEHLQDEFKSKEMDLRTKAAFDAQQIARLEAQLGTIGERHSCELSQIRADYQGRIRDYKLRLKEQDRCHSREISKLRDEFDACLRSLRKDIAEARDGRSSREPKEWFTLHERKWQEMLVPKDTHFQGLAACQIPWPVFRSVERIEDLTVADVKRYFQKKYPDELGSAWRADLKRWHPDKIGRLATLIHPDAWIDVQVGFSVCIQAMLSIQADRSNRD
;
A
#
# COMPACT_ATOMS: atom_id res chain seq x y z
N MET A 1 60.28 96.12 -48.69
CA MET A 1 61.26 95.23 -49.35
C MET A 1 61.08 95.37 -50.86
N ILE A 2 62.12 95.87 -51.52
CA ILE A 2 62.28 96.01 -52.98
C ILE A 2 63.13 94.82 -53.46
N PRO A 3 62.94 94.30 -54.69
CA PRO A 3 63.94 94.55 -55.75
C PRO A 3 63.24 94.93 -57.09
N ARG A 4 63.46 96.12 -57.68
CA ARG A 4 64.61 96.61 -58.49
C ARG A 4 64.87 95.75 -59.74
N THR A 5 64.34 96.19 -60.89
CA THR A 5 65.03 96.93 -62.00
C THR A 5 65.86 96.07 -62.94
N HIS A 6 65.55 96.12 -64.25
CA HIS A 6 66.56 96.42 -65.25
C HIS A 6 65.96 97.17 -66.45
N ARG A 7 66.51 98.37 -66.65
CA ARG A 7 66.36 99.31 -67.77
C ARG A 7 67.65 99.20 -68.58
N THR A 8 67.54 99.01 -69.89
CA THR A 8 68.58 99.31 -70.90
C THR A 8 67.81 99.69 -72.16
N GLY A 9 67.86 100.88 -72.75
CA GLY A 9 68.93 101.86 -72.75
C GLY A 9 69.75 101.74 -74.03
N GLY A 10 69.39 102.53 -75.06
CA GLY A 10 70.31 102.97 -76.10
C GLY A 10 70.30 102.20 -77.43
N ARG A 11 69.84 102.87 -78.49
CA ARG A 11 70.71 103.59 -79.47
C ARG A 11 69.91 103.85 -80.75
N TYR A 12 69.61 105.13 -80.93
CA TYR A 12 69.26 105.77 -82.19
C TYR A 12 70.41 105.54 -83.20
N ARG A 13 70.10 105.03 -84.41
CA ARG A 13 70.97 105.08 -85.59
C ARG A 13 70.23 105.85 -86.69
N PRO A 14 70.84 106.88 -87.31
CA PRO A 14 70.23 107.63 -88.40
C PRO A 14 70.37 106.91 -89.75
N TYR A 15 69.49 107.32 -90.67
CA TYR A 15 69.27 106.84 -92.03
C TYR A 15 70.52 106.55 -92.88
N ASN A 16 70.43 105.50 -93.69
CA ASN A 16 71.14 105.41 -94.97
C ASN A 16 70.11 105.04 -96.05
N TYR A 17 69.62 106.07 -96.75
CA TYR A 17 68.96 105.96 -98.04
C TYR A 17 70.07 106.01 -99.07
N GLU A 18 70.35 104.93 -99.79
CA GLU A 18 71.09 105.03 -101.03
C GLU A 18 70.82 103.82 -101.94
N HIS A 19 70.46 104.16 -103.18
CA HIS A 19 70.49 103.37 -104.40
C HIS A 19 69.47 102.24 -104.63
N VAL A 20 68.41 102.64 -105.34
CA VAL A 20 67.94 102.06 -106.62
C VAL A 20 67.84 100.53 -106.69
N SER A 21 66.61 100.04 -106.57
CA SER A 21 66.05 99.21 -107.63
C SER A 21 64.58 99.60 -107.81
N THR A 22 64.32 100.34 -108.88
CA THR A 22 63.01 100.34 -109.54
C THR A 22 62.78 98.94 -110.11
N SER A 23 62.43 98.02 -109.22
CA SER A 23 61.76 96.76 -109.56
C SER A 23 60.39 96.88 -108.90
N GLU A 24 59.34 96.78 -109.71
CA GLU A 24 57.96 96.63 -109.26
C GLU A 24 57.91 95.76 -107.99
N PRO A 25 57.11 96.12 -106.97
CA PRO A 25 56.96 95.26 -105.81
C PRO A 25 56.58 93.88 -106.34
N ASP A 26 57.46 92.91 -106.12
CA ASP A 26 57.26 91.54 -106.60
C ASP A 26 55.97 91.05 -105.96
N ARG A 27 54.89 91.15 -106.74
CA ARG A 27 53.50 90.98 -106.31
C ARG A 27 53.35 89.65 -105.59
N SER A 28 54.18 88.68 -105.99
CA SER A 28 54.42 87.37 -105.42
C SER A 28 54.75 87.39 -103.91
N LEU A 29 55.73 88.19 -103.48
CA LEU A 29 56.26 88.14 -102.10
C LEU A 29 55.33 88.86 -101.09
N TRP A 30 54.63 89.89 -101.56
CA TRP A 30 53.57 90.54 -100.78
C TRP A 30 52.31 89.68 -100.72
N GLN A 31 51.93 89.02 -101.83
CA GLN A 31 50.85 88.03 -101.83
C GLN A 31 51.15 86.84 -100.91
N GLN A 32 52.38 86.35 -100.88
CA GLN A 32 52.79 85.27 -99.98
C GLN A 32 52.68 85.68 -98.50
N ARG A 33 53.10 86.90 -98.14
CA ARG A 33 52.92 87.44 -96.78
C ARG A 33 51.45 87.66 -96.41
N CYS A 34 50.61 88.10 -97.35
CA CYS A 34 49.17 88.18 -97.14
C CYS A 34 48.56 86.80 -96.93
N GLN A 35 48.95 85.79 -97.71
CA GLN A 35 48.52 84.40 -97.54
C GLN A 35 48.98 83.80 -96.21
N GLU A 36 50.22 84.05 -95.78
CA GLU A 36 50.72 83.62 -94.47
C GLU A 36 49.98 84.30 -93.32
N MET A 37 49.65 85.59 -93.46
CA MET A 37 48.89 86.33 -92.46
C MET A 37 47.43 85.84 -92.40
N GLU A 38 46.80 85.59 -93.55
CA GLU A 38 45.47 84.97 -93.65
C GLU A 38 45.44 83.58 -93.03
N GLU A 39 46.45 82.75 -93.30
CA GLU A 39 46.59 81.41 -92.71
C GLU A 39 46.87 81.48 -91.20
N ASN A 40 47.69 82.42 -90.73
CA ASN A 40 47.90 82.64 -89.29
C ASN A 40 46.61 83.10 -88.59
N VAL A 41 45.83 83.98 -89.22
CA VAL A 41 44.50 84.39 -88.71
C VAL A 41 43.55 83.19 -88.71
N ARG A 42 43.57 82.35 -89.73
CA ARG A 42 42.77 81.12 -89.81
C ARG A 42 43.13 80.13 -88.71
N VAL A 43 44.43 79.84 -88.51
CA VAL A 43 44.94 78.93 -87.48
C VAL A 43 44.64 79.47 -86.08
N THR A 44 44.85 80.77 -85.83
CA THR A 44 44.54 81.36 -84.52
C THR A 44 43.04 81.39 -84.23
N ASN A 45 42.20 81.64 -85.23
CA ASN A 45 40.74 81.52 -85.10
C ASN A 45 40.31 80.07 -84.85
N ALA A 46 40.88 79.09 -85.55
CA ALA A 46 40.60 77.67 -85.34
C ALA A 46 41.04 77.18 -83.94
N LEU A 47 42.20 77.66 -83.44
CA LEU A 47 42.66 77.37 -82.08
C LEU A 47 41.76 78.01 -81.01
N LYS A 48 41.28 79.24 -81.24
CA LYS A 48 40.29 79.90 -80.37
C LYS A 48 38.97 79.13 -80.37
N GLU A 49 38.46 78.75 -81.54
CA GLU A 49 37.23 77.97 -81.66
C GLU A 49 37.34 76.61 -80.97
N LYS A 50 38.49 75.93 -81.11
CA LYS A 50 38.76 74.67 -80.39
C LYS A 50 38.80 74.90 -78.88
N ALA A 51 39.50 75.94 -78.41
CA ALA A 51 39.57 76.27 -76.99
C ALA A 51 38.19 76.64 -76.40
N ASP A 52 37.35 77.37 -77.15
CA ASP A 52 35.99 77.69 -76.74
C ASP A 52 35.10 76.43 -76.71
N LYS A 53 35.24 75.52 -77.68
CA LYS A 53 34.55 74.21 -77.67
C LYS A 53 34.97 73.36 -76.48
N ASP A 54 36.27 73.27 -76.21
CA ASP A 54 36.81 72.53 -75.06
C ASP A 54 36.34 73.15 -73.73
N ARG A 55 36.27 74.49 -73.63
CA ARG A 55 35.70 75.19 -72.47
C ARG A 55 34.22 74.85 -72.27
N ILE A 56 33.41 74.96 -73.32
CA ILE A 56 31.96 74.64 -73.25
C ILE A 56 31.75 73.17 -72.88
N ALA A 57 32.55 72.25 -73.42
CA ALA A 57 32.49 70.84 -73.08
C ALA A 57 32.83 70.60 -71.59
N ALA A 58 33.84 71.28 -71.05
CA ALA A 58 34.20 71.22 -69.64
C ALA A 58 33.11 71.83 -68.73
N GLU A 59 32.51 72.96 -69.13
CA GLU A 59 31.39 73.58 -68.42
C GLU A 59 30.16 72.66 -68.39
N ASN A 60 29.80 72.05 -69.52
CA ASN A 60 28.70 71.08 -69.59
C ASN A 60 28.96 69.85 -68.71
N HIS A 61 30.18 69.30 -68.75
CA HIS A 61 30.56 68.18 -67.88
C HIS A 61 30.47 68.56 -66.40
N LEU A 62 30.91 69.76 -66.02
CA LEU A 62 30.79 70.27 -64.65
C LEU A 62 29.32 70.38 -64.22
N VAL A 63 28.44 70.87 -65.10
CA VAL A 63 26.99 70.94 -64.85
C VAL A 63 26.40 69.55 -64.63
N ASP A 64 26.78 68.56 -65.43
CA ASP A 64 26.31 67.18 -65.27
C ASP A 64 26.81 66.53 -63.98
N VAL A 65 28.07 66.76 -63.59
CA VAL A 65 28.62 66.31 -62.30
C VAL A 65 27.86 66.96 -61.13
N ILE A 66 27.60 68.27 -61.18
CA ILE A 66 26.82 68.96 -60.15
C ILE A 66 25.39 68.41 -60.08
N ARG A 67 24.77 68.11 -61.23
CA ARG A 67 23.44 67.49 -61.28
C ARG A 67 23.46 66.11 -60.64
N ALA A 68 24.44 65.27 -60.97
CA ALA A 68 24.60 63.94 -60.38
C ALA A 68 24.83 64.00 -58.86
N ALA A 69 25.69 64.92 -58.40
CA ALA A 69 25.95 65.14 -56.98
C ALA A 69 24.69 65.57 -56.22
N ARG A 70 23.88 66.47 -56.79
CA ARG A 70 22.58 66.87 -56.20
C ARG A 70 21.60 65.69 -56.14
N THR A 71 21.52 64.87 -57.18
CA THR A 71 20.68 63.67 -57.17
C THR A 71 21.10 62.70 -56.06
N LEU A 72 22.41 62.47 -55.91
CA LEU A 72 22.95 61.64 -54.83
C LEU A 72 22.65 62.25 -53.45
N GLU A 73 22.78 63.56 -53.28
CA GLU A 73 22.45 64.23 -52.03
C GLU A 73 20.98 64.05 -51.64
N VAL A 74 20.06 64.19 -52.61
CA VAL A 74 18.63 63.93 -52.40
C VAL A 74 18.38 62.47 -52.02
N GLN A 75 19.05 61.52 -52.69
CA GLN A 75 18.96 60.10 -52.35
C GLN A 75 19.50 59.82 -50.94
N CYS A 76 20.66 60.36 -50.56
CA CYS A 76 21.22 60.21 -49.22
C CYS A 76 20.27 60.76 -48.15
N ARG A 77 19.67 61.93 -48.37
CA ARG A 77 18.66 62.49 -47.45
C ARG A 77 17.42 61.60 -47.35
N ALA A 78 16.94 61.06 -48.47
CA ALA A 78 15.80 60.14 -48.47
C ALA A 78 16.12 58.83 -47.71
N TYR A 79 17.31 58.26 -47.90
CA TYR A 79 17.76 57.09 -47.14
C TYR A 79 17.91 57.39 -45.65
N GLN A 80 18.46 58.56 -45.29
CA GLN A 80 18.59 58.97 -43.90
C GLN A 80 17.21 59.13 -43.23
N ALA A 81 16.25 59.79 -43.90
CA ALA A 81 14.89 59.90 -43.41
C ALA A 81 14.21 58.51 -43.27
N GLY A 82 14.46 57.59 -44.21
CA GLY A 82 13.97 56.22 -44.12
C GLY A 82 14.56 55.45 -42.94
N LEU A 83 15.85 55.63 -42.63
CA LEU A 83 16.50 55.03 -41.47
C LEU A 83 15.96 55.60 -40.15
N GLU A 84 15.75 56.92 -40.07
CA GLU A 84 15.15 57.58 -38.90
C GLU A 84 13.73 57.04 -38.65
N HIS A 85 12.91 56.91 -39.71
CA HIS A 85 11.58 56.32 -39.61
C HIS A 85 11.60 54.86 -39.11
N LEU A 86 12.49 54.02 -39.66
CA LEU A 86 12.64 52.63 -39.20
C LEU A 86 13.12 52.55 -37.75
N GLN A 87 13.98 53.46 -37.32
CA GLN A 87 14.45 53.52 -35.94
C GLN A 87 13.32 53.89 -34.98
N ASP A 88 12.44 54.81 -35.37
CA ASP A 88 11.27 55.17 -34.57
C ASP A 88 10.21 54.07 -34.54
N GLU A 89 9.97 53.37 -35.66
CA GLU A 89 9.14 52.17 -35.69
C GLU A 89 9.69 51.07 -34.78
N PHE A 90 11.01 50.85 -34.79
CA PHE A 90 11.65 49.87 -33.93
C PHE A 90 11.48 50.23 -32.45
N LYS A 91 11.72 51.50 -32.07
CA LYS A 91 11.50 51.98 -30.69
C LYS A 91 10.04 51.84 -30.26
N SER A 92 9.10 52.13 -31.16
CA SER A 92 7.67 51.98 -30.90
C SER A 92 7.31 50.51 -30.62
N LYS A 93 7.73 49.59 -31.50
CA LYS A 93 7.54 48.14 -31.29
C LYS A 93 8.23 47.62 -30.04
N GLU A 94 9.42 48.13 -29.74
CA GLU A 94 10.14 47.77 -28.51
C GLU A 94 9.36 48.22 -27.26
N MET A 95 8.78 49.43 -27.28
CA MET A 95 7.93 49.92 -26.21
C MET A 95 6.67 49.05 -26.04
N ASP A 96 6.00 48.70 -27.13
CA ASP A 96 4.83 47.80 -27.12
C ASP A 96 5.15 46.41 -26.56
N LEU A 97 6.30 45.85 -26.93
CA LEU A 97 6.76 44.57 -26.38
C LEU A 97 7.08 44.68 -24.88
N ARG A 98 7.68 45.78 -24.44
CA ARG A 98 7.96 46.03 -23.02
C ARG A 98 6.68 46.20 -22.20
N THR A 99 5.69 46.93 -22.70
CA THR A 99 4.41 47.10 -22.00
C THR A 99 3.62 45.79 -21.94
N LYS A 100 3.62 45.01 -23.03
CA LYS A 100 3.03 43.67 -23.05
C LYS A 100 3.72 42.73 -22.06
N ALA A 101 5.05 42.69 -22.06
CA ALA A 101 5.82 41.86 -21.12
C ALA A 101 5.56 42.26 -19.66
N ALA A 102 5.45 43.57 -19.37
CA ALA A 102 5.11 44.06 -18.04
C ALA A 102 3.69 43.65 -17.62
N PHE A 103 2.72 43.71 -18.52
CA PHE A 103 1.35 43.25 -18.28
C PHE A 103 1.32 41.74 -18.00
N ASP A 104 1.99 40.93 -18.82
CA ASP A 104 2.05 39.48 -18.66
C ASP A 104 2.72 39.11 -17.32
N ALA A 105 3.81 39.79 -16.95
CA ALA A 105 4.46 39.60 -15.65
C ALA A 105 3.54 39.93 -14.47
N GLN A 106 2.73 40.99 -14.59
CA GLN A 106 1.75 41.34 -13.57
C GLN A 106 0.63 40.29 -13.45
N GLN A 107 0.16 39.74 -14.58
CA GLN A 107 -0.84 38.66 -14.57
C GLN A 107 -0.28 37.38 -13.94
N ILE A 108 0.96 37.00 -14.29
CA ILE A 108 1.64 35.85 -13.69
C ILE A 108 1.73 36.02 -12.18
N ALA A 109 2.25 37.16 -11.70
CA ALA A 109 2.37 37.44 -10.26
C ALA A 109 1.00 37.39 -9.54
N ARG A 110 -0.06 37.88 -10.17
CA ARG A 110 -1.43 37.80 -9.64
C ARG A 110 -1.92 36.35 -9.53
N LEU A 111 -1.70 35.53 -10.56
CA LEU A 111 -2.10 34.12 -10.56
C LEU A 111 -1.30 33.33 -9.54
N GLU A 112 0.01 33.59 -9.39
CA GLU A 112 0.85 32.98 -8.36
C GLU A 112 0.36 33.32 -6.95
N ALA A 113 -0.01 34.58 -6.69
CA ALA A 113 -0.60 34.97 -5.41
C ALA A 113 -1.94 34.25 -5.16
N GLN A 114 -2.80 34.13 -6.17
CA GLN A 114 -4.05 33.38 -6.06
C GLN A 114 -3.81 31.89 -5.77
N LEU A 115 -2.87 31.25 -6.48
CA LEU A 115 -2.48 29.88 -6.22
C LEU A 115 -1.92 29.69 -4.80
N GLY A 116 -1.13 30.65 -4.31
CA GLY A 116 -0.65 30.66 -2.93
C GLY A 116 -1.79 30.65 -1.92
N THR A 117 -2.75 31.59 -2.05
CA THR A 117 -3.91 31.66 -1.13
C THR A 117 -4.80 30.41 -1.18
N ILE A 118 -5.00 29.82 -2.36
CA ILE A 118 -5.75 28.56 -2.50
C ILE A 118 -4.97 27.41 -1.83
N GLY A 119 -3.65 27.36 -2.04
CA GLY A 119 -2.76 26.37 -1.43
C GLY A 119 -2.80 26.43 0.10
N GLU A 120 -2.71 27.63 0.69
CA GLU A 120 -2.82 27.84 2.13
C GLU A 120 -4.18 27.41 2.68
N ARG A 121 -5.28 27.75 1.99
CA ARG A 121 -6.63 27.33 2.39
C ARG A 121 -6.76 25.81 2.42
N HIS A 122 -6.38 25.13 1.34
CA HIS A 122 -6.45 23.67 1.29
C HIS A 122 -5.51 23.01 2.30
N SER A 123 -4.32 23.57 2.54
CA SER A 123 -3.40 23.09 3.57
C SER A 123 -4.02 23.18 4.97
N CYS A 124 -4.71 24.28 5.27
CA CYS A 124 -5.44 24.47 6.51
C CYS A 124 -6.60 23.46 6.65
N GLU A 125 -7.42 23.29 5.61
CA GLU A 125 -8.53 22.33 5.58
C GLU A 125 -8.06 20.89 5.79
N LEU A 126 -6.99 20.47 5.10
CA LEU A 126 -6.40 19.14 5.27
C LEU A 126 -5.86 18.92 6.69
N SER A 127 -5.31 19.97 7.31
CA SER A 127 -4.83 19.92 8.69
C SER A 127 -5.98 19.76 9.69
N GLN A 128 -7.10 20.45 9.48
CA GLN A 128 -8.32 20.31 10.28
C GLN A 128 -8.92 18.91 10.14
N ILE A 129 -9.09 18.43 8.91
CA ILE A 129 -9.59 17.07 8.64
C ILE A 129 -8.71 16.02 9.32
N ARG A 130 -7.38 16.17 9.23
CA ARG A 130 -6.44 15.26 9.90
C ARG A 130 -6.63 15.28 11.43
N ALA A 131 -6.77 16.46 12.04
CA ALA A 131 -6.99 16.59 13.47
C ALA A 131 -8.31 15.92 13.91
N ASP A 132 -9.38 16.09 13.13
CA ASP A 132 -10.68 15.49 13.38
C ASP A 132 -10.63 13.96 13.34
N TYR A 133 -9.99 13.39 12.30
CA TYR A 133 -9.82 11.94 12.20
C TYR A 133 -8.96 11.39 13.33
N GLN A 134 -7.90 12.09 13.73
CA GLN A 134 -7.09 11.71 14.90
C GLN A 134 -7.91 11.76 16.21
N GLY A 135 -8.82 12.72 16.35
CA GLY A 135 -9.79 12.77 17.44
C GLY A 135 -10.69 11.53 17.45
N ARG A 136 -11.37 11.26 16.33
CA ARG A 136 -12.26 10.08 16.19
C ARG A 136 -11.55 8.76 16.46
N ILE A 137 -10.32 8.59 15.96
CA ILE A 137 -9.51 7.39 16.21
C ILE A 137 -9.22 7.22 17.70
N ARG A 138 -8.90 8.30 18.42
CA ARG A 138 -8.70 8.26 19.88
C ARG A 138 -9.98 7.84 20.60
N ASP A 139 -11.12 8.41 20.23
CA ASP A 139 -12.42 8.08 20.82
C ASP A 139 -12.81 6.62 20.58
N TYR A 140 -12.62 6.09 19.36
CA TYR A 140 -12.86 4.68 19.06
C TYR A 140 -11.96 3.76 19.87
N LYS A 141 -10.67 4.09 20.00
CA LYS A 141 -9.74 3.32 20.85
C LYS A 141 -10.17 3.32 22.32
N LEU A 142 -10.70 4.44 22.82
CA LEU A 142 -11.20 4.54 24.20
C LEU A 142 -12.45 3.68 24.40
N ARG A 143 -13.41 3.75 23.46
CA ARG A 143 -14.63 2.93 23.51
C ARG A 143 -14.32 1.43 23.45
N LEU A 144 -13.39 1.03 22.58
CA LEU A 144 -12.96 -0.37 22.48
C LEU A 144 -12.35 -0.86 23.79
N LYS A 145 -11.46 -0.07 24.41
CA LYS A 145 -10.89 -0.40 25.73
C LYS A 145 -11.95 -0.53 26.82
N GLU A 146 -12.96 0.33 26.82
CA GLU A 146 -14.03 0.25 27.81
C GLU A 146 -14.95 -0.95 27.58
N GLN A 147 -15.23 -1.28 26.32
CA GLN A 147 -15.94 -2.50 25.95
C GLN A 147 -15.17 -3.75 26.39
N ASP A 148 -13.86 -3.80 26.14
CA ASP A 148 -13.00 -4.91 26.56
C ASP A 148 -12.99 -5.08 28.09
N ARG A 149 -13.00 -3.97 28.84
CA ARG A 149 -13.13 -3.99 30.30
C ARG A 149 -14.48 -4.52 30.74
N CYS A 150 -15.57 -4.10 30.10
CA CYS A 150 -16.91 -4.58 30.39
C CYS A 150 -17.02 -6.10 30.16
N HIS A 151 -16.62 -6.57 28.97
CA HIS A 151 -16.60 -7.99 28.64
C HIS A 151 -15.69 -8.78 29.59
N SER A 152 -14.52 -8.25 29.96
CA SER A 152 -13.62 -8.92 30.90
C SER A 152 -14.26 -9.10 32.28
N ARG A 153 -15.03 -8.11 32.77
CA ARG A 153 -15.78 -8.21 34.03
C ARG A 153 -16.91 -9.24 33.93
N GLU A 154 -17.63 -9.25 32.82
CA GLU A 154 -18.72 -10.21 32.59
C GLU A 154 -18.21 -11.64 32.51
N ILE A 155 -17.11 -11.88 31.78
CA ILE A 155 -16.43 -13.17 31.73
C ILE A 155 -15.96 -13.61 33.12
N SER A 156 -15.40 -12.69 33.92
CA SER A 156 -14.99 -12.99 35.29
C SER A 156 -16.19 -13.42 36.15
N LYS A 157 -17.30 -12.68 36.06
CA LYS A 157 -18.53 -13.00 36.80
C LYS A 157 -19.07 -14.39 36.43
N LEU A 158 -19.12 -14.70 35.14
CA LEU A 158 -19.58 -16.02 34.66
C LEU A 158 -18.65 -17.14 35.14
N ARG A 159 -17.33 -16.91 35.20
CA ARG A 159 -16.37 -17.87 35.76
C ARG A 159 -16.62 -18.10 37.25
N ASP A 160 -16.82 -17.04 38.02
CA ASP A 160 -17.09 -17.13 39.45
C ASP A 160 -18.40 -17.88 39.75
N GLU A 161 -19.44 -17.62 38.96
CA GLU A 161 -20.74 -18.33 39.03
C GLU A 161 -20.60 -19.81 38.67
N PHE A 162 -19.86 -20.13 37.60
CA PHE A 162 -19.61 -21.50 37.18
C PHE A 162 -18.80 -22.28 38.24
N ASP A 163 -17.77 -21.67 38.80
CA ASP A 163 -16.97 -22.26 39.86
C ASP A 163 -17.78 -22.46 41.14
N ALA A 164 -18.69 -21.54 41.48
CA ALA A 164 -19.63 -21.71 42.59
C ALA A 164 -20.58 -22.90 42.37
N CYS A 165 -21.12 -23.05 41.15
CA CYS A 165 -21.94 -24.19 40.77
C CYS A 165 -21.18 -25.51 40.88
N LEU A 166 -19.95 -25.58 40.36
CA LEU A 166 -19.09 -26.76 40.48
C LEU A 166 -18.79 -27.12 41.94
N ARG A 167 -18.55 -26.13 42.81
CA ARG A 167 -18.37 -26.36 44.24
C ARG A 167 -19.63 -26.94 44.89
N SER A 168 -20.82 -26.43 44.55
CA SER A 168 -22.10 -26.98 45.03
C SER A 168 -22.28 -28.43 44.58
N LEU A 169 -22.10 -28.71 43.29
CA LEU A 169 -22.27 -30.06 42.74
C LEU A 169 -21.32 -31.08 43.39
N ARG A 170 -20.05 -30.67 43.63
CA ARG A 170 -19.07 -31.52 44.33
C ARG A 170 -19.52 -31.83 45.76
N LYS A 171 -20.11 -30.87 46.46
CA LYS A 171 -20.66 -31.06 47.80
C LYS A 171 -21.83 -32.05 47.76
N ASP A 172 -22.78 -31.87 46.84
CA ASP A 172 -23.94 -32.75 46.69
C ASP A 172 -23.52 -34.20 46.37
N ILE A 173 -22.50 -34.37 45.51
CA ILE A 173 -21.93 -35.70 45.20
C ILE A 173 -21.30 -36.33 46.45
N ALA A 174 -20.57 -35.56 47.25
CA ALA A 174 -19.97 -36.05 48.49
C ALA A 174 -21.04 -36.50 49.49
N GLU A 175 -22.06 -35.67 49.72
CA GLU A 175 -23.19 -35.99 50.61
C GLU A 175 -23.97 -37.23 50.13
N ALA A 176 -24.21 -37.36 48.82
CA ALA A 176 -24.86 -38.53 48.25
C ALA A 176 -24.01 -39.81 48.38
N ARG A 177 -22.68 -39.70 48.35
CA ARG A 177 -21.75 -40.81 48.53
C ARG A 177 -21.69 -41.27 49.99
N ASP A 178 -21.69 -40.35 50.93
CA ASP A 178 -21.69 -40.64 52.37
C ASP A 178 -23.05 -41.22 52.81
N GLY A 179 -24.16 -40.68 52.28
CA GLY A 179 -25.50 -41.22 52.49
C GLY A 179 -25.70 -42.64 51.94
N ARG A 180 -25.05 -42.99 50.82
CA ARG A 180 -25.09 -44.37 50.27
C ARG A 180 -24.11 -45.34 50.95
N SER A 181 -23.02 -44.86 51.55
CA SER A 181 -22.11 -45.73 52.31
C SER A 181 -22.69 -46.20 53.65
N SER A 182 -23.67 -45.48 54.22
CA SER A 182 -24.26 -45.81 55.52
C SER A 182 -25.52 -46.68 55.48
N ARG A 183 -26.19 -46.85 54.33
CA ARG A 183 -27.24 -47.88 54.17
C ARG A 183 -26.58 -49.26 54.05
N GLU A 184 -26.70 -50.01 55.14
CA GLU A 184 -25.79 -51.08 55.55
C GLU A 184 -25.69 -52.27 54.57
N PRO A 185 -24.50 -52.90 54.45
CA PRO A 185 -24.36 -54.27 53.93
C PRO A 185 -25.31 -55.28 54.61
N LYS A 186 -25.68 -55.02 55.87
CA LYS A 186 -26.56 -55.88 56.69
C LYS A 186 -27.99 -56.01 56.15
N GLU A 187 -28.59 -54.91 55.68
CA GLU A 187 -29.93 -54.97 55.08
C GLU A 187 -29.93 -55.80 53.79
N TRP A 188 -28.86 -55.66 52.98
CA TRP A 188 -28.65 -56.45 51.78
C TRP A 188 -28.46 -57.93 52.06
N PHE A 189 -27.65 -58.30 53.06
CA PHE A 189 -27.48 -59.70 53.46
C PHE A 189 -28.80 -60.30 53.97
N THR A 190 -29.57 -59.53 54.73
CA THR A 190 -30.87 -59.97 55.26
C THR A 190 -31.89 -60.18 54.14
N LEU A 191 -31.96 -59.25 53.18
CA LEU A 191 -32.82 -59.37 52.01
C LEU A 191 -32.41 -60.55 51.10
N HIS A 192 -31.11 -60.69 50.85
CA HIS A 192 -30.56 -61.81 50.07
C HIS A 192 -30.90 -63.15 50.72
N GLU A 193 -30.68 -63.28 52.03
CA GLU A 193 -30.99 -64.52 52.74
C GLU A 193 -32.49 -64.81 52.76
N ARG A 194 -33.32 -63.79 52.98
CA ARG A 194 -34.78 -63.92 52.89
C ARG A 194 -35.23 -64.43 51.53
N LYS A 195 -34.77 -63.82 50.43
CA LYS A 195 -35.12 -64.25 49.06
C LYS A 195 -34.67 -65.69 48.80
N TRP A 196 -33.50 -66.07 49.29
CA TRP A 196 -33.01 -67.43 49.15
C TRP A 196 -33.89 -68.44 49.89
N GLN A 197 -34.28 -68.14 51.13
CA GLN A 197 -35.18 -69.01 51.89
C GLN A 197 -36.56 -69.09 51.22
N GLU A 198 -37.10 -67.97 50.71
CA GLU A 198 -38.37 -67.95 49.98
C GLU A 198 -38.39 -68.86 48.73
N MET A 199 -37.23 -69.08 48.07
CA MET A 199 -37.12 -70.05 46.97
C MET A 199 -37.09 -71.51 47.43
N LEU A 200 -36.67 -71.77 48.67
CA LEU A 200 -36.54 -73.13 49.22
C LEU A 200 -37.80 -73.61 49.94
N VAL A 201 -38.70 -72.71 50.34
CA VAL A 201 -40.00 -73.07 50.94
C VAL A 201 -40.92 -73.61 49.83
N PRO A 202 -41.48 -74.82 49.99
CA PRO A 202 -42.51 -75.31 49.08
C PRO A 202 -43.74 -74.42 49.24
N LYS A 203 -44.03 -73.59 48.23
CA LYS A 203 -45.37 -73.04 48.09
C LYS A 203 -46.16 -74.06 47.29
N ASP A 204 -47.40 -74.34 47.67
CA ASP A 204 -48.34 -75.24 46.96
C ASP A 204 -48.74 -74.71 45.56
N THR A 205 -47.92 -73.85 44.98
CA THR A 205 -48.06 -73.26 43.66
C THR A 205 -46.82 -73.59 42.86
N HIS A 206 -47.05 -74.27 41.74
CA HIS A 206 -46.12 -74.61 40.68
C HIS A 206 -45.04 -73.53 40.43
N PHE A 207 -43.88 -73.64 41.07
CA PHE A 207 -42.65 -73.06 40.53
C PHE A 207 -42.21 -73.94 39.37
N GLN A 208 -42.89 -73.81 38.23
CA GLN A 208 -42.46 -74.42 36.97
C GLN A 208 -41.51 -73.44 36.29
N GLY A 209 -40.21 -73.71 36.43
CA GLY A 209 -39.17 -73.11 35.59
C GLY A 209 -38.54 -71.82 36.14
N LEU A 210 -37.70 -71.95 37.18
CA LEU A 210 -36.86 -70.86 37.66
C LEU A 210 -35.83 -70.47 36.58
N ALA A 211 -35.79 -69.19 36.22
CA ALA A 211 -34.77 -68.61 35.35
C ALA A 211 -33.52 -68.20 36.15
N ALA A 212 -32.36 -68.13 35.48
CA ALA A 212 -31.10 -67.79 36.15
C ALA A 212 -31.13 -66.41 36.85
N CYS A 213 -31.80 -65.41 36.27
CA CYS A 213 -31.95 -64.08 36.87
C CYS A 213 -32.82 -64.04 38.14
N GLN A 214 -33.61 -65.09 38.39
CA GLN A 214 -34.46 -65.16 39.58
C GLN A 214 -33.73 -65.71 40.81
N ILE A 215 -32.55 -66.33 40.62
CA ILE A 215 -31.68 -66.73 41.72
C ILE A 215 -31.11 -65.46 42.38
N PRO A 216 -31.22 -65.28 43.70
CA PRO A 216 -30.62 -64.15 44.40
C PRO A 216 -29.12 -64.40 44.50
N TRP A 217 -28.40 -64.05 43.43
CA TRP A 217 -26.95 -64.16 43.37
C TRP A 217 -26.28 -63.28 44.44
N PRO A 218 -25.09 -63.66 44.94
CA PRO A 218 -24.37 -62.96 45.99
C PRO A 218 -23.74 -61.67 45.48
N VAL A 219 -24.56 -60.66 45.16
CA VAL A 219 -24.17 -59.32 44.71
C VAL A 219 -25.09 -58.25 45.32
N PHE A 220 -24.63 -56.99 45.38
CA PHE A 220 -25.41 -55.87 45.93
C PHE A 220 -26.34 -55.18 44.91
N ARG A 221 -26.74 -55.91 43.86
CA ARG A 221 -27.64 -55.43 42.80
C ARG A 221 -28.51 -56.57 42.28
N SER A 222 -29.60 -56.25 41.60
CA SER A 222 -30.37 -57.24 40.86
C SER A 222 -29.60 -57.69 39.61
N VAL A 223 -29.61 -58.99 39.32
CA VAL A 223 -29.00 -59.58 38.13
C VAL A 223 -30.12 -59.81 37.12
N GLU A 224 -30.16 -59.02 36.05
CA GLU A 224 -31.19 -59.16 35.02
C GLU A 224 -30.82 -60.23 34.00
N ARG A 225 -29.52 -60.39 33.74
CA ARG A 225 -28.95 -61.42 32.86
C ARG A 225 -27.73 -62.06 33.50
N ILE A 226 -27.44 -63.32 33.17
CA ILE A 226 -26.35 -64.04 33.82
C ILE A 226 -24.98 -63.41 33.52
N GLU A 227 -24.83 -62.80 32.33
CA GLU A 227 -23.61 -62.11 31.90
C GLU A 227 -23.29 -60.88 32.78
N ASP A 228 -24.30 -60.34 33.46
CA ASP A 228 -24.10 -59.24 34.40
C ASP A 228 -23.41 -59.71 35.69
N LEU A 229 -23.38 -61.01 35.98
CA LEU A 229 -22.76 -61.56 37.18
C LEU A 229 -21.24 -61.66 36.98
N THR A 230 -20.51 -60.73 37.60
CA THR A 230 -19.05 -60.69 37.51
C THR A 230 -18.37 -61.26 38.75
N VAL A 231 -17.18 -61.85 38.57
CA VAL A 231 -16.33 -62.33 39.67
C VAL A 231 -16.01 -61.20 40.66
N ALA A 232 -15.81 -59.97 40.18
CA ALA A 232 -15.50 -58.81 41.01
C ALA A 232 -16.67 -58.40 41.92
N ASP A 233 -17.90 -58.43 41.41
CA ASP A 233 -19.09 -58.09 42.20
C ASP A 233 -19.35 -59.13 43.29
N VAL A 234 -19.23 -60.42 42.95
CA VAL A 234 -19.40 -61.52 43.92
C VAL A 234 -18.28 -61.51 44.96
N LYS A 235 -17.04 -61.24 44.53
CA LYS A 235 -15.90 -61.08 45.43
C LYS A 235 -16.15 -59.95 46.44
N ARG A 236 -16.64 -58.80 45.97
CA ARG A 236 -16.99 -57.66 46.83
C ARG A 236 -18.10 -57.99 47.83
N TYR A 237 -19.10 -58.77 47.42
CA TYR A 237 -20.17 -59.24 48.31
C TYR A 237 -19.62 -60.07 49.46
N PHE A 238 -18.83 -61.09 49.14
CA PHE A 238 -18.28 -61.99 50.13
C PHE A 238 -17.23 -61.35 51.03
N GLN A 239 -16.38 -60.46 50.50
CA GLN A 239 -15.44 -59.67 51.30
C GLN A 239 -16.16 -58.78 52.31
N LYS A 240 -17.31 -58.21 51.96
CA LYS A 240 -18.14 -57.45 52.90
C LYS A 240 -18.89 -58.34 53.88
N LYS A 241 -19.30 -59.54 53.48
CA LYS A 241 -20.00 -60.50 54.36
C LYS A 241 -19.06 -61.12 55.40
N TYR A 242 -17.79 -61.30 55.03
CA TYR A 242 -16.75 -61.89 55.86
C TYR A 242 -15.51 -60.97 55.90
N PRO A 243 -15.60 -59.80 56.57
CA PRO A 243 -14.51 -58.82 56.58
C PRO A 243 -13.22 -59.37 57.19
N ASP A 244 -13.34 -60.14 58.28
CA ASP A 244 -12.19 -60.51 59.11
C ASP A 244 -11.65 -61.92 58.79
N GLU A 245 -12.45 -62.98 58.96
CA GLU A 245 -11.96 -64.37 58.84
C GLU A 245 -12.87 -65.30 58.02
N LEU A 246 -12.27 -66.30 57.35
CA LEU A 246 -12.98 -67.33 56.58
C LEU A 246 -13.30 -68.54 57.48
N GLY A 247 -14.30 -68.39 58.34
CA GLY A 247 -14.72 -69.41 59.31
C GLY A 247 -15.63 -70.51 58.76
N SER A 248 -16.36 -71.17 59.66
CA SER A 248 -17.35 -72.21 59.30
C SER A 248 -18.47 -71.70 58.38
N ALA A 249 -18.90 -70.45 58.55
CA ALA A 249 -19.91 -69.80 57.71
C ALA A 249 -19.45 -69.65 56.24
N TRP A 250 -18.17 -69.33 56.01
CA TRP A 250 -17.58 -69.29 54.68
C TRP A 250 -17.68 -70.64 53.96
N ARG A 251 -17.33 -71.72 54.66
CA ARG A 251 -17.40 -73.08 54.09
C ARG A 251 -18.84 -73.51 53.82
N ALA A 252 -19.80 -73.04 54.62
CA ALA A 252 -21.22 -73.28 54.39
C ALA A 252 -21.70 -72.57 53.11
N ASP A 253 -21.34 -71.31 52.90
CA ASP A 253 -21.63 -70.60 51.65
C ASP A 253 -20.91 -71.23 50.45
N LEU A 254 -19.66 -71.67 50.60
CA LEU A 254 -18.92 -72.32 49.51
C LEU A 254 -19.60 -73.62 49.07
N LYS A 255 -20.10 -74.40 50.05
CA LYS A 255 -20.91 -75.59 49.77
C LYS A 255 -22.25 -75.23 49.12
N ARG A 256 -22.91 -74.15 49.58
CA ARG A 256 -24.20 -73.68 49.05
C ARG A 256 -24.10 -73.27 47.57
N TRP A 257 -22.99 -72.66 47.17
CA TRP A 257 -22.77 -72.21 45.78
C TRP A 257 -22.04 -73.25 44.92
N HIS A 258 -21.90 -74.50 45.38
CA HIS A 258 -21.28 -75.56 44.59
C HIS A 258 -22.31 -76.21 43.64
N PRO A 259 -22.00 -76.43 42.34
CA PRO A 259 -22.93 -76.98 41.37
C PRO A 259 -23.45 -78.37 41.78
N ASP A 260 -22.58 -79.21 42.35
CA ASP A 260 -22.97 -80.54 42.85
C ASP A 260 -23.85 -80.52 44.11
N LYS A 261 -24.07 -79.34 44.70
CA LYS A 261 -24.82 -79.17 45.95
C LYS A 261 -26.08 -78.32 45.79
N ILE A 262 -26.48 -78.03 44.55
CA ILE A 262 -27.71 -77.29 44.20
C ILE A 262 -28.96 -77.98 44.80
N GLY A 263 -28.92 -79.30 45.00
CA GLY A 263 -29.91 -80.03 45.79
C GLY A 263 -31.33 -79.84 45.25
N ARG A 264 -32.26 -79.42 46.12
CA ARG A 264 -33.68 -79.18 45.76
C ARG A 264 -33.89 -78.02 44.78
N LEU A 265 -32.94 -77.10 44.64
CA LEU A 265 -33.07 -76.01 43.67
C LEU A 265 -32.98 -76.54 42.22
N ALA A 266 -32.29 -77.67 42.01
CA ALA A 266 -32.10 -78.25 40.69
C ALA A 266 -33.42 -78.72 40.06
N THR A 267 -34.34 -79.21 40.90
CA THR A 267 -35.67 -79.64 40.45
C THR A 267 -36.61 -78.47 40.12
N LEU A 268 -36.24 -77.24 40.49
CA LEU A 268 -37.03 -76.03 40.28
C LEU A 268 -36.59 -75.22 39.05
N ILE A 269 -35.37 -75.46 38.55
CA ILE A 269 -34.77 -74.71 37.44
C ILE A 269 -35.35 -75.19 36.10
N HIS A 270 -35.68 -74.25 35.23
CA HIS A 270 -36.12 -74.58 33.87
C HIS A 270 -34.97 -75.26 33.10
N PRO A 271 -35.22 -76.32 32.30
CA PRO A 271 -34.16 -76.99 31.53
C PRO A 271 -33.32 -76.02 30.70
N ASP A 272 -33.98 -75.06 30.04
CA ASP A 272 -33.30 -74.05 29.20
C ASP A 272 -32.46 -73.04 30.00
N ALA A 273 -32.75 -72.85 31.29
CA ALA A 273 -32.01 -71.93 32.16
C ALA A 273 -30.82 -72.62 32.87
N TRP A 274 -30.68 -73.95 32.73
CA TRP A 274 -29.68 -74.71 33.48
C TRP A 274 -28.24 -74.30 33.18
N ILE A 275 -27.94 -74.04 31.90
CA ILE A 275 -26.60 -73.62 31.45
C ILE A 275 -26.21 -72.30 32.13
N ASP A 276 -27.10 -71.31 32.09
CA ASP A 276 -26.88 -70.00 32.70
C ASP A 276 -26.71 -70.11 34.21
N VAL A 277 -27.52 -70.94 34.87
CA VAL A 277 -27.39 -71.19 36.30
C VAL A 277 -26.02 -71.81 36.63
N GLN A 278 -25.55 -72.78 35.85
CA GLN A 278 -24.24 -73.40 36.03
C GLN A 278 -23.09 -72.39 35.84
N VAL A 279 -23.21 -71.49 34.87
CA VAL A 279 -22.27 -70.36 34.68
C VAL A 279 -22.26 -69.48 35.93
N GLY A 280 -23.42 -69.13 36.47
CA GLY A 280 -23.52 -68.31 37.68
C GLY A 280 -22.89 -68.94 38.92
N PHE A 281 -23.10 -70.23 39.14
CA PHE A 281 -22.43 -70.98 40.22
C PHE A 281 -20.91 -71.00 40.03
N SER A 282 -20.44 -71.17 38.80
CA SER A 282 -19.00 -71.14 38.47
C SER A 282 -18.37 -69.79 38.79
N VAL A 283 -19.04 -68.68 38.45
CA VAL A 283 -18.61 -67.32 38.83
C VAL A 283 -18.53 -67.16 40.34
N CYS A 284 -19.52 -67.66 41.08
CA CYS A 284 -19.53 -67.60 42.54
C CYS A 284 -18.37 -68.37 43.16
N ILE A 285 -18.11 -69.60 42.72
CA ILE A 285 -16.99 -70.41 43.21
C ILE A 285 -15.66 -69.74 42.86
N GLN A 286 -15.49 -69.27 41.63
CA GLN A 286 -14.24 -68.63 41.21
C GLN A 286 -13.94 -67.39 42.06
N ALA A 287 -14.97 -66.57 42.34
CA ALA A 287 -14.84 -65.42 43.23
C ALA A 287 -14.47 -65.84 44.66
N MET A 288 -15.11 -66.89 45.19
CA MET A 288 -14.83 -67.39 46.54
C MET A 288 -13.41 -67.97 46.65
N LEU A 289 -13.00 -68.84 45.73
CA LEU A 289 -11.65 -69.42 45.71
C LEU A 289 -10.59 -68.33 45.51
N SER A 290 -10.86 -67.29 44.72
CA SER A 290 -9.95 -66.13 44.59
C SER A 290 -9.77 -65.40 45.92
N ILE A 291 -10.83 -65.21 46.72
CA ILE A 291 -10.70 -64.61 48.06
C ILE A 291 -9.86 -65.50 48.98
N GLN A 292 -10.07 -66.81 48.93
CA GLN A 292 -9.31 -67.76 49.74
C GLN A 292 -7.82 -67.73 49.38
N ALA A 293 -7.49 -67.74 48.07
CA ALA A 293 -6.12 -67.64 47.59
C ALA A 293 -5.45 -66.31 47.97
N ASP A 294 -6.17 -65.18 47.83
CA ASP A 294 -5.67 -63.86 48.22
C ASP A 294 -5.33 -63.76 49.71
N ARG A 295 -6.05 -64.49 50.57
CA ARG A 295 -5.80 -64.51 52.02
C ARG A 295 -4.67 -65.47 52.37
N SER A 296 -4.63 -66.64 51.75
CA SER A 296 -3.52 -67.60 51.92
C SER A 296 -2.17 -67.07 51.45
N ASN A 297 -2.13 -66.08 50.54
CA ASN A 297 -0.91 -65.39 50.14
C ASN A 297 -0.49 -64.22 51.06
N ARG A 298 -1.33 -63.85 52.04
CA ARG A 298 -1.03 -62.78 53.02
C ARG A 298 -0.52 -63.32 54.36
N ASP A 299 -0.79 -64.59 54.65
CA ASP A 299 -0.28 -65.35 55.79
C ASP A 299 1.01 -66.09 55.41
#